data_AF-A0A0A9ZD73-F1
#
_entry.id   AF-A0A0A9ZD73-F1
#
_cell.length_a   1.000
_cell.length_b   1.000
_cell.length_c   1.000
_cell.angle_alpha   90.00
_cell.angle_beta   90.00
_cell.angle_gamma   90.00
#
_symmetry.space_group_name_H-M   'P 1'
#
loop_
_entity.id
_entity.type
_entity.pdbx_description
1 polymer ?
#
loop_
_entity_poly.entity_id
_entity_poly.type
_entity_poly.pdbx_seq_one_letter_code
_entity_poly.pdbx_strand_id
1 'polypeptide(L)'
;HLPTVDYPSNGRKGTQFAKQELTKLTGMVSNKEATVATTSKPGPALIKFASAIRNEDLSSIILSDPLLTDYGNLMCASVATEGSQSGSLIRRKLSSLADLFLTMKEINSRVIEVKDVINSRNWDSFVEAIRKKAGWDANFKRYRAPTLVRLVGIDVFGLAQHAVSFATIREDMQLKEQVKNWLVVKKDRFHLEIGKSADMDYKKKKREAKKTSPL
;
A
#
# COMPACT_ATOMS: atom_id res chain seq x y z
N HIS A 1 -72.03 1.63 11.57
CA HIS A 1 -71.41 2.16 10.34
C HIS A 1 -70.34 3.17 10.73
N LEU A 2 -69.08 2.93 10.36
CA LEU A 2 -67.93 3.79 10.67
C LEU A 2 -67.68 4.75 9.48
N PRO A 3 -67.27 6.00 9.71
CA PRO A 3 -66.90 6.92 8.64
C PRO A 3 -65.45 6.67 8.17
N THR A 4 -65.27 6.64 6.85
CA THR A 4 -63.99 6.60 6.15
C THR A 4 -63.27 7.95 6.25
N VAL A 5 -61.99 7.93 6.63
CA VAL A 5 -61.09 9.10 6.60
C VAL A 5 -60.10 8.91 5.45
N ASP A 6 -60.18 9.79 4.47
CA ASP A 6 -59.24 9.89 3.34
C ASP A 6 -57.89 10.45 3.78
N TYR A 7 -56.80 9.80 3.36
CA TYR A 7 -55.44 10.36 3.44
C TYR A 7 -55.05 11.01 2.11
N PRO A 8 -54.51 12.24 2.09
CA PRO A 8 -53.98 12.82 0.86
C PRO A 8 -52.64 12.18 0.48
N SER A 9 -52.59 11.61 -0.72
CA SER A 9 -51.39 11.13 -1.39
C SER A 9 -50.48 12.28 -1.81
N ASN A 10 -49.42 12.55 -1.05
CA ASN A 10 -48.44 13.58 -1.40
C ASN A 10 -47.15 12.95 -1.93
N GLY A 11 -47.17 12.54 -3.20
CA GLY A 11 -46.01 11.95 -3.86
C GLY A 11 -45.98 12.31 -5.33
N ARG A 12 -45.42 13.48 -5.68
CA ARG A 12 -45.04 13.83 -7.07
C ARG A 12 -44.31 15.17 -7.29
N LYS A 13 -43.67 15.79 -6.28
CA LYS A 13 -42.90 17.05 -6.50
C LYS A 13 -41.40 16.98 -6.18
N GLY A 14 -40.91 15.95 -5.49
CA GLY A 14 -39.47 15.78 -5.19
C GLY A 14 -38.64 15.11 -6.30
N THR A 15 -39.28 14.36 -7.21
CA THR A 15 -38.59 13.50 -8.19
C THR A 15 -38.27 14.16 -9.52
N GLN A 16 -38.87 15.31 -9.85
CA GLN A 16 -38.55 16.05 -11.08
C GLN A 16 -37.32 16.94 -10.93
N PHE A 17 -37.11 17.58 -9.78
CA PHE A 17 -35.91 18.37 -9.50
C PHE A 17 -34.64 17.50 -9.49
N ALA A 18 -34.72 16.30 -8.89
CA ALA A 18 -33.59 15.37 -8.88
C ALA A 18 -33.23 14.85 -10.29
N LYS A 19 -34.23 14.65 -11.18
CA LYS A 19 -33.98 14.20 -12.56
C LYS A 19 -33.40 15.32 -13.44
N GLN A 20 -33.80 16.58 -13.27
CA GLN A 20 -33.22 17.69 -14.04
C GLN A 20 -31.77 18.01 -13.64
N GLU A 21 -31.40 17.86 -12.35
CA GLU A 21 -30.01 17.95 -11.89
C GLU A 21 -29.14 16.82 -12.45
N LEU A 22 -29.63 15.58 -12.43
CA LEU A 22 -28.92 14.42 -13.02
C LEU A 22 -28.72 14.52 -14.54
N THR A 23 -29.63 15.18 -15.25
CA THR A 23 -29.54 15.36 -16.71
C THR A 23 -28.58 16.50 -17.09
N LYS A 24 -28.40 17.51 -16.23
CA LYS A 24 -27.38 18.57 -16.43
C LYS A 24 -25.97 18.08 -16.12
N LEU A 25 -25.80 17.17 -15.17
CA LEU A 25 -24.50 16.57 -14.82
C LEU A 25 -24.02 15.53 -15.85
N THR A 26 -24.91 14.91 -16.62
CA THR A 26 -24.56 13.90 -17.64
C THR A 26 -24.26 14.48 -19.03
N GLY A 27 -24.52 15.77 -19.25
CA GLY A 27 -24.30 16.46 -20.53
C GLY A 27 -22.88 17.03 -20.75
N MET A 28 -21.94 16.87 -19.81
CA MET A 28 -20.58 17.42 -19.90
C MET A 28 -19.47 16.37 -19.99
N VAL A 29 -19.75 15.18 -20.54
CA VAL A 29 -18.68 14.22 -20.90
C VAL A 29 -18.95 13.66 -22.29
N SER A 30 -18.66 14.47 -23.30
CA SER A 30 -18.35 13.97 -24.63
C SER A 30 -16.99 14.53 -25.02
N ASN A 31 -15.94 13.81 -24.65
CA ASN A 31 -14.73 13.72 -25.44
C ASN A 31 -14.24 12.27 -25.37
N LYS A 32 -14.46 11.56 -26.48
CA LYS A 32 -13.72 10.35 -26.82
C LYS A 32 -12.30 10.77 -27.16
N GLU A 33 -11.42 10.75 -26.18
CA GLU A 33 -9.98 10.73 -26.40
C GLU A 33 -9.37 9.67 -25.50
N ALA A 34 -8.86 8.61 -26.15
CA ALA A 34 -7.81 7.69 -25.75
C ALA A 34 -7.85 7.05 -24.35
N THR A 35 -7.50 5.78 -24.30
CA THR A 35 -7.01 5.07 -23.12
C THR A 35 -5.82 5.81 -22.48
N VAL A 36 -6.10 6.81 -21.64
CA VAL A 36 -5.07 7.50 -20.88
C VAL A 36 -4.82 6.70 -19.61
N ALA A 37 -3.76 5.91 -19.63
CA ALA A 37 -3.11 5.44 -18.41
C ALA A 37 -2.92 6.65 -17.49
N THR A 38 -3.72 6.76 -16.44
CA THR A 38 -3.57 7.81 -15.43
C THR A 38 -2.39 7.41 -14.56
N THR A 39 -1.18 7.61 -15.11
CA THR A 39 0.06 7.60 -14.35
C THR A 39 -0.10 8.66 -13.28
N SER A 40 -0.18 8.26 -12.01
CA SER A 40 -0.23 9.22 -10.92
C SER A 40 1.04 10.07 -10.99
N LYS A 41 0.89 11.36 -11.27
CA LYS A 41 2.03 12.28 -11.31
C LYS A 41 2.47 12.57 -9.88
N PRO A 42 3.78 12.66 -9.59
CA PRO A 42 4.24 13.04 -8.27
C PRO A 42 3.77 14.44 -7.90
N GLY A 43 3.12 14.58 -6.74
CA GLY A 43 2.73 15.88 -6.20
C GLY A 43 3.93 16.62 -5.59
N PRO A 44 3.84 17.95 -5.39
CA PRO A 44 4.95 18.75 -4.85
C PRO A 44 5.47 18.24 -3.50
N ALA A 45 4.58 17.81 -2.61
CA ALA A 45 4.94 17.25 -1.32
C ALA A 45 5.75 15.94 -1.48
N LEU A 46 5.31 15.04 -2.35
CA LEU A 46 6.01 13.78 -2.61
C LEU A 46 7.39 14.02 -3.22
N ILE A 47 7.50 14.94 -4.18
CA ILE A 47 8.79 15.34 -4.78
C ILE A 47 9.76 15.81 -3.68
N LYS A 48 9.28 16.66 -2.77
CA LYS A 48 10.09 17.19 -1.67
C LYS A 48 10.47 16.12 -0.64
N PHE A 49 9.59 15.15 -0.37
CA PHE A 49 9.95 14.01 0.48
C PHE A 49 10.99 13.10 -0.20
N ALA A 50 10.83 12.83 -1.49
CA ALA A 50 11.74 12.00 -2.27
C ALA A 50 13.12 12.66 -2.42
N SER A 51 13.20 13.99 -2.57
CA SER A 51 14.48 14.70 -2.67
C SER A 51 15.33 14.62 -1.39
N ALA A 52 14.72 14.28 -0.25
CA ALA A 52 15.43 14.08 1.02
C ALA A 52 15.97 12.64 1.19
N ILE A 53 15.65 11.72 0.27
CA ILE A 53 16.16 10.35 0.26
C ILE A 53 17.53 10.36 -0.43
N ARG A 54 18.57 9.87 0.29
CA ARG A 54 19.96 9.87 -0.20
C ARG A 54 20.22 8.91 -1.36
N ASN A 55 19.41 7.85 -1.47
CA ASN A 55 19.57 6.85 -2.53
C ASN A 55 18.70 7.25 -3.72
N GLU A 56 19.35 7.62 -4.82
CA GLU A 56 18.70 8.10 -6.05
C GLU A 56 17.81 7.04 -6.71
N ASP A 57 18.18 5.76 -6.65
CA ASP A 57 17.36 4.67 -7.21
C ASP A 57 16.02 4.58 -6.48
N LEU A 58 16.05 4.67 -5.15
CA LEU A 58 14.83 4.64 -4.35
C LEU A 58 13.95 5.84 -4.66
N SER A 59 14.55 7.04 -4.71
CA SER A 59 13.85 8.28 -5.06
C SER A 59 13.21 8.19 -6.45
N SER A 60 13.96 7.67 -7.43
CA SER A 60 13.48 7.49 -8.79
C SER A 60 12.27 6.57 -8.83
N ILE A 61 12.36 5.38 -8.20
CA ILE A 61 11.25 4.40 -8.17
C ILE A 61 10.00 5.00 -7.52
N ILE A 62 10.16 5.71 -6.41
CA ILE A 62 9.04 6.36 -5.70
C ILE A 62 8.32 7.39 -6.58
N LEU A 63 9.05 8.07 -7.46
CA LEU A 63 8.51 9.14 -8.32
C LEU A 63 8.07 8.64 -9.70
N SER A 64 8.53 7.47 -10.14
CA SER A 64 8.23 6.94 -11.48
C SER A 64 7.23 5.80 -11.49
N ASP A 65 7.18 4.96 -10.44
CA ASP A 65 6.24 3.84 -10.39
C ASP A 65 4.81 4.36 -10.11
N PRO A 66 3.80 4.06 -10.96
CA PRO A 66 2.46 4.63 -10.81
C PRO A 66 1.78 4.28 -9.48
N LEU A 67 1.94 3.05 -9.00
CA LEU A 67 1.31 2.58 -7.77
C LEU A 67 1.98 3.21 -6.54
N LEU A 68 3.31 3.21 -6.52
CA LEU A 68 4.06 3.78 -5.39
C LEU A 68 3.93 5.30 -5.34
N THR A 69 3.86 5.97 -6.49
CA THR A 69 3.63 7.41 -6.60
C THR A 69 2.25 7.79 -6.06
N ASP A 70 1.20 7.05 -6.44
CA ASP A 70 -0.16 7.28 -5.93
C ASP A 70 -0.24 7.08 -4.42
N TYR A 71 0.37 5.99 -3.93
CA TYR A 71 0.42 5.70 -2.51
C TYR A 71 1.16 6.77 -1.72
N GLY A 72 2.29 7.25 -2.27
CA GLY A 72 3.06 8.35 -1.71
C GLY A 72 2.26 9.65 -1.64
N ASN A 73 1.58 10.03 -2.72
CA ASN A 73 0.72 11.20 -2.76
C ASN A 73 -0.39 11.12 -1.71
N LEU A 74 -1.07 9.97 -1.58
CA LEU A 74 -2.11 9.75 -0.58
C LEU A 74 -1.58 9.92 0.85
N MET A 75 -0.41 9.36 1.14
CA MET A 75 0.21 9.51 2.46
C MET A 75 0.57 10.97 2.74
N CYS A 76 1.10 11.70 1.75
CA CYS A 76 1.46 13.10 1.90
C CYS A 76 0.23 13.98 2.17
N ALA A 77 -0.91 13.68 1.53
CA ALA A 77 -2.15 14.40 1.75
C ALA A 77 -2.68 14.25 3.19
N SER A 78 -2.35 13.15 3.87
CA SER A 78 -2.77 12.89 5.26
C SER A 78 -1.94 13.62 6.33
N VAL A 79 -0.86 14.32 5.96
CA VAL A 79 0.09 14.93 6.90
C VAL A 79 0.10 16.44 6.79
N ALA A 80 -0.07 17.12 7.93
CA ALA A 80 -0.11 18.58 8.00
C ALA A 80 1.27 19.24 7.74
N THR A 81 2.39 18.62 8.15
CA THR A 81 3.75 19.18 7.99
C THR A 81 4.86 18.12 7.85
N GLU A 82 5.87 18.42 7.04
CA GLU A 82 6.97 17.51 6.65
C GLU A 82 8.04 17.25 7.73
N GLY A 83 8.32 18.26 8.56
CA GLY A 83 9.28 18.16 9.66
C GLY A 83 8.74 17.38 10.87
N SER A 84 7.48 16.96 10.81
CA SER A 84 6.87 16.14 11.84
C SER A 84 7.41 14.72 11.81
N GLN A 85 7.25 14.01 12.92
CA GLN A 85 7.48 12.56 13.00
C GLN A 85 6.71 11.79 11.90
N SER A 86 5.61 12.34 11.39
CA SER A 86 4.85 11.74 10.28
C SER A 86 5.60 11.80 8.96
N GLY A 87 6.36 12.87 8.69
CA GLY A 87 7.13 13.00 7.44
C GLY A 87 8.33 12.06 7.38
N SER A 88 9.07 11.89 8.48
CA SER A 88 10.15 10.90 8.56
C SER A 88 9.62 9.47 8.42
N LEU A 89 8.43 9.19 8.97
CA LEU A 89 7.75 7.91 8.83
C LEU A 89 7.34 7.61 7.39
N ILE A 90 6.79 8.59 6.66
CA ILE A 90 6.44 8.44 5.23
C ILE A 90 7.68 8.09 4.41
N ARG A 91 8.78 8.83 4.58
CA ARG A 91 10.04 8.53 3.87
C ARG A 91 10.51 7.11 4.16
N ARG A 92 10.55 6.72 5.44
CA ARG A 92 10.93 5.35 5.82
C ARG A 92 10.06 4.30 5.13
N LYS A 93 8.74 4.50 5.10
CA LYS A 93 7.78 3.57 4.48
C LYS A 93 8.01 3.46 2.98
N LEU A 94 8.06 4.58 2.27
CA LEU A 94 8.25 4.59 0.81
C LEU A 94 9.61 4.01 0.42
N SER A 95 10.69 4.41 1.10
CA SER A 95 12.01 3.83 0.88
C SER A 95 12.01 2.32 1.17
N SER A 96 11.36 1.87 2.25
CA SER A 96 11.27 0.44 2.57
C SER A 96 10.55 -0.37 1.48
N LEU A 97 9.53 0.20 0.83
CA LEU A 97 8.80 -0.46 -0.27
C LEU A 97 9.63 -0.50 -1.55
N ALA A 98 10.24 0.63 -1.95
CA ALA A 98 11.11 0.69 -3.12
C ALA A 98 12.33 -0.24 -2.98
N ASP A 99 12.93 -0.25 -1.79
CA ASP A 99 14.07 -1.08 -1.47
C ASP A 99 13.69 -2.57 -1.41
N LEU A 100 12.47 -2.92 -0.97
CA LEU A 100 11.96 -4.30 -1.09
C LEU A 100 11.78 -4.71 -2.56
N PHE A 101 11.21 -3.84 -3.39
CA PHE A 101 11.06 -4.09 -4.82
C PHE A 101 12.42 -4.36 -5.48
N LEU A 102 13.43 -3.51 -5.25
CA LEU A 102 14.78 -3.73 -5.77
C LEU A 102 15.36 -5.07 -5.31
N THR A 103 15.22 -5.39 -4.02
CA THR A 103 15.71 -6.68 -3.50
C THR A 103 14.99 -7.87 -4.15
N MET A 104 13.68 -7.78 -4.39
CA MET A 104 12.93 -8.83 -5.08
C MET A 104 13.35 -8.97 -6.55
N LYS A 105 13.64 -7.84 -7.21
CA LYS A 105 14.12 -7.80 -8.60
C LYS A 105 15.51 -8.43 -8.76
N GLU A 106 16.39 -8.25 -7.78
CA GLU A 106 17.69 -8.96 -7.73
C GLU A 106 17.52 -10.49 -7.61
N ILE A 107 16.51 -10.95 -6.89
CA ILE A 107 16.25 -12.38 -6.65
C ILE A 107 15.51 -13.03 -7.81
N ASN A 108 14.58 -12.30 -8.43
CA ASN A 108 13.70 -12.81 -9.47
C ASN A 108 13.52 -11.78 -10.57
N SER A 109 14.09 -12.05 -11.75
CA SER A 109 14.04 -11.17 -12.92
C SER A 109 12.64 -10.96 -13.50
N ARG A 110 11.64 -11.73 -13.08
CA ARG A 110 10.23 -11.52 -13.44
C ARG A 110 9.56 -10.40 -12.65
N VAL A 111 10.22 -9.87 -11.63
CA VAL A 111 9.77 -8.68 -10.88
C VAL A 111 10.21 -7.44 -11.66
N ILE A 112 9.25 -6.78 -12.31
CA ILE A 112 9.50 -5.68 -13.25
C ILE A 112 8.99 -4.37 -12.67
N GLU A 113 7.83 -4.39 -11.99
CA GLU A 113 7.13 -3.22 -11.45
C GLU A 113 6.85 -3.38 -9.95
N VAL A 114 6.55 -2.30 -9.22
CA VAL A 114 6.29 -2.38 -7.76
C VAL A 114 5.08 -3.25 -7.44
N LYS A 115 4.07 -3.29 -8.32
CA LYS A 115 2.90 -4.19 -8.16
C LYS A 115 3.28 -5.67 -8.06
N ASP A 116 4.44 -6.08 -8.60
CA ASP A 116 4.90 -7.46 -8.54
C ASP A 116 5.31 -7.90 -7.11
N VAL A 117 5.59 -6.94 -6.22
CA VAL A 117 5.82 -7.19 -4.79
C VAL A 117 4.58 -7.77 -4.11
N ILE A 118 3.40 -7.37 -4.58
CA ILE A 118 2.08 -7.77 -4.06
C ILE A 118 1.37 -8.76 -4.99
N ASN A 119 2.15 -9.57 -5.71
CA ASN A 119 1.66 -10.65 -6.55
C ASN A 119 1.95 -12.02 -5.92
N SER A 120 0.93 -12.86 -5.72
CA SER A 120 1.07 -14.17 -5.07
C SER A 120 2.05 -15.10 -5.77
N ARG A 121 2.24 -14.94 -7.09
CA ARG A 121 3.20 -15.75 -7.86
C ARG A 121 4.65 -15.50 -7.44
N ASN A 122 4.92 -14.36 -6.81
CA ASN A 122 6.24 -13.96 -6.34
C ASN A 122 6.40 -14.14 -4.82
N TRP A 123 5.53 -14.93 -4.18
CA TRP A 123 5.53 -15.10 -2.72
C TRP A 123 6.88 -15.56 -2.17
N ASP A 124 7.49 -16.56 -2.81
CA ASP A 124 8.76 -17.10 -2.34
C ASP A 124 9.89 -16.06 -2.48
N SER A 125 9.93 -15.32 -3.59
CA SER A 125 10.85 -14.19 -3.79
C SER A 125 10.62 -13.07 -2.77
N PHE A 126 9.37 -12.80 -2.40
CA PHE A 126 9.01 -11.84 -1.37
C PHE A 126 9.55 -12.25 0.01
N VAL A 127 9.36 -13.51 0.40
CA VAL A 127 9.87 -14.08 1.66
C VAL A 127 11.39 -14.05 1.69
N GLU A 128 12.04 -14.46 0.60
CA GLU A 128 13.49 -14.45 0.47
C GLU A 128 14.06 -13.03 0.55
N ALA A 129 13.43 -12.06 -0.12
CA ALA A 129 13.82 -10.67 -0.04
C ALA A 129 13.78 -10.14 1.39
N ILE A 130 12.71 -10.42 2.14
CA ILE A 130 12.62 -10.02 3.55
C ILE A 130 13.70 -10.69 4.39
N ARG A 131 13.98 -11.98 4.16
CA ARG A 131 15.05 -12.69 4.86
C ARG A 131 16.41 -12.07 4.61
N LYS A 132 16.74 -11.77 3.35
CA LYS A 132 17.97 -11.09 2.96
C LYS A 132 18.10 -9.75 3.68
N LYS A 133 17.06 -8.92 3.63
CA LYS A 133 17.05 -7.59 4.28
C LYS A 133 17.17 -7.65 5.80
N ALA A 134 16.50 -8.61 6.43
CA ALA A 134 16.51 -8.76 7.89
C ALA A 134 17.77 -9.47 8.43
N GLY A 135 18.69 -9.87 7.55
CA GLY A 135 19.90 -10.59 7.90
C GLY A 135 19.58 -11.94 8.51
N TRP A 136 18.78 -12.75 7.81
CA TRP A 136 18.51 -14.14 8.17
C TRP A 136 19.81 -14.95 8.13
N ASP A 137 20.10 -15.62 9.24
CA ASP A 137 21.21 -16.53 9.38
C ASP A 137 20.69 -17.97 9.26
N ALA A 138 21.08 -18.67 8.20
CA ALA A 138 20.63 -20.04 7.94
C ALA A 138 21.19 -21.05 8.95
N ASN A 139 22.39 -20.82 9.49
CA ASN A 139 23.04 -21.70 10.45
C ASN A 139 22.33 -21.65 11.80
N PHE A 140 22.01 -20.44 12.26
CA PHE A 140 21.36 -20.23 13.56
C PHE A 140 19.83 -20.09 13.48
N LYS A 141 19.25 -20.11 12.27
CA LYS A 141 17.83 -19.92 11.99
C LYS A 141 17.23 -18.71 12.72
N ARG A 142 17.92 -17.56 12.63
CA ARG A 142 17.56 -16.33 13.34
C ARG A 142 17.77 -15.08 12.49
N TYR A 143 17.04 -14.01 12.80
CA TYR A 143 17.20 -12.70 12.21
C TYR A 143 18.13 -11.81 13.02
N ARG A 144 19.03 -11.09 12.33
CA ARG A 144 19.80 -9.99 12.92
C ARG A 144 18.91 -8.78 13.25
N ALA A 145 17.95 -8.49 12.38
CA ALA A 145 17.02 -7.37 12.47
C ALA A 145 15.55 -7.84 12.46
N PRO A 146 15.08 -8.55 13.51
CA PRO A 146 13.72 -9.11 13.52
C PRO A 146 12.61 -8.07 13.43
N THR A 147 12.83 -6.86 13.97
CA THR A 147 11.88 -5.74 13.86
C THR A 147 11.65 -5.32 12.40
N LEU A 148 12.64 -5.49 11.53
CA LEU A 148 12.51 -5.15 10.10
C LEU A 148 11.46 -6.04 9.42
N VAL A 149 11.43 -7.34 9.73
CA VAL A 149 10.45 -8.29 9.19
C VAL A 149 9.02 -7.79 9.47
N ARG A 150 8.76 -7.38 10.72
CA ARG A 150 7.46 -6.84 11.13
C ARG A 150 7.14 -5.53 10.40
N LEU A 151 8.08 -4.60 10.34
CA LEU A 151 7.86 -3.29 9.71
C LEU A 151 7.56 -3.43 8.22
N VAL A 152 8.35 -4.23 7.49
CA VAL A 152 8.12 -4.50 6.07
C VAL A 152 6.76 -5.18 5.87
N GLY A 153 6.41 -6.15 6.72
CA GLY A 153 5.12 -6.82 6.67
C GLY A 153 3.92 -5.89 6.88
N ILE A 154 4.07 -4.82 7.66
CA ILE A 154 3.06 -3.77 7.85
C ILE A 154 3.03 -2.83 6.64
N ASP A 155 4.19 -2.39 6.18
CA ASP A 155 4.31 -1.39 5.11
C ASP A 155 3.77 -1.95 3.79
N VAL A 156 4.08 -3.20 3.45
CA VAL A 156 3.56 -3.87 2.24
C VAL A 156 2.06 -4.17 2.35
N PHE A 157 1.55 -4.45 3.55
CA PHE A 157 0.11 -4.61 3.74
C PHE A 157 -0.63 -3.29 3.42
N GLY A 158 -0.10 -2.15 3.87
CA GLY A 158 -0.64 -0.84 3.53
C GLY A 158 -0.63 -0.56 2.03
N LEU A 159 0.47 -0.89 1.34
CA LEU A 159 0.57 -0.80 -0.12
C LEU A 159 -0.47 -1.68 -0.82
N ALA A 160 -0.64 -2.93 -0.39
CA ALA A 160 -1.61 -3.85 -0.97
C ALA A 160 -3.06 -3.38 -0.77
N GLN A 161 -3.41 -2.87 0.42
CA GLN A 161 -4.74 -2.28 0.64
C GLN A 161 -4.99 -1.09 -0.29
N HIS A 162 -3.99 -0.21 -0.43
CA HIS A 162 -4.08 0.91 -1.36
C HIS A 162 -4.21 0.43 -2.81
N ALA A 163 -3.45 -0.59 -3.22
CA ALA A 163 -3.49 -1.14 -4.57
C ALA A 163 -4.88 -1.66 -4.98
N VAL A 164 -5.67 -2.19 -4.04
CA VAL A 164 -7.07 -2.57 -4.30
C VAL A 164 -7.91 -1.36 -4.70
N SER A 165 -7.79 -0.25 -3.96
CA SER A 165 -8.50 1.00 -4.29
C SER A 165 -7.97 1.61 -5.58
N PHE A 166 -6.65 1.66 -5.75
CA PHE A 166 -5.97 2.14 -6.96
C PHE A 166 -6.46 1.43 -8.22
N ALA A 167 -6.54 0.09 -8.16
CA ALA A 167 -7.02 -0.75 -9.26
C ALA A 167 -8.52 -0.58 -9.49
N THR A 168 -9.32 -0.41 -8.44
CA THR A 168 -10.78 -0.19 -8.56
C THR A 168 -11.08 1.12 -9.27
N ILE A 169 -10.38 2.21 -8.93
CA ILE A 169 -10.56 3.52 -9.57
C ILE A 169 -10.20 3.48 -11.06
N ARG A 170 -9.25 2.61 -11.44
CA ARG A 170 -8.74 2.46 -12.80
C ARG A 170 -9.40 1.32 -13.59
N GLU A 171 -10.41 0.67 -13.02
CA GLU A 171 -11.08 -0.49 -13.60
C GLU A 171 -10.13 -1.65 -13.96
N ASP A 172 -8.96 -1.73 -13.30
CA ASP A 172 -7.99 -2.81 -13.47
C ASP A 172 -8.40 -4.02 -12.61
N MET A 173 -9.33 -4.81 -13.15
CA MET A 173 -9.87 -5.98 -12.46
C MET A 173 -8.81 -7.09 -12.26
N GLN A 174 -7.82 -7.16 -13.16
CA GLN A 174 -6.74 -8.14 -13.06
C GLN A 174 -5.84 -7.84 -11.86
N LEU A 175 -5.34 -6.60 -11.74
CA LEU A 175 -4.52 -6.18 -10.60
C LEU A 175 -5.30 -6.32 -9.30
N LYS A 176 -6.57 -5.88 -9.29
CA LYS A 176 -7.43 -5.97 -8.10
C LYS A 176 -7.53 -7.41 -7.58
N GLU A 177 -7.75 -8.37 -8.47
CA GLU A 177 -7.86 -9.78 -8.10
C GLU A 177 -6.51 -10.38 -7.68
N GLN A 178 -5.43 -10.03 -8.36
CA GLN A 178 -4.07 -10.45 -7.97
C GLN A 178 -3.71 -10.00 -6.55
N VAL A 179 -4.00 -8.74 -6.22
CA VAL A 179 -3.70 -8.19 -4.90
C VAL A 179 -4.57 -8.80 -3.81
N LYS A 180 -5.86 -9.05 -4.09
CA LYS A 180 -6.75 -9.76 -3.15
C LYS A 180 -6.22 -11.16 -2.83
N ASN A 181 -5.81 -11.90 -3.85
CA ASN A 181 -5.21 -13.22 -3.67
C ASN A 181 -3.91 -13.13 -2.86
N TRP A 182 -3.09 -12.10 -3.08
CA TRP A 182 -1.88 -11.89 -2.29
C TRP A 182 -2.19 -11.58 -0.83
N LEU A 183 -3.22 -10.78 -0.53
CA LEU A 183 -3.66 -10.49 0.83
C LEU A 183 -4.09 -11.76 1.59
N VAL A 184 -4.77 -12.70 0.91
CA VAL A 184 -5.12 -14.02 1.48
C VAL A 184 -3.85 -14.81 1.80
N VAL A 185 -2.96 -14.97 0.82
CA VAL A 185 -1.68 -15.69 1.00
C VAL A 185 -0.87 -15.08 2.15
N LYS A 186 -0.80 -13.74 2.24
CA LYS A 186 -0.10 -13.04 3.31
C LYS A 186 -0.70 -13.36 4.68
N LYS A 187 -2.02 -13.31 4.81
CA LYS A 187 -2.72 -13.61 6.06
C LYS A 187 -2.36 -15.02 6.56
N ASP A 188 -2.34 -15.98 5.66
CA ASP A 188 -2.18 -17.39 6.02
C ASP A 188 -0.72 -17.79 6.22
N ARG A 189 0.20 -17.27 5.40
CA ARG A 189 1.60 -17.75 5.33
C ARG A 189 2.61 -16.86 6.03
N PHE A 190 2.42 -15.54 6.05
CA PHE A 190 3.46 -14.61 6.52
C PHE A 190 3.93 -14.91 7.96
N HIS A 191 2.97 -15.10 8.86
CA HIS A 191 3.29 -15.38 10.25
C HIS A 191 4.02 -16.72 10.39
N LEU A 192 3.58 -17.76 9.67
CA LEU A 192 4.14 -19.10 9.75
C LEU A 192 5.57 -19.17 9.22
N GLU A 193 5.86 -18.47 8.12
CA GLU A 193 7.15 -18.62 7.42
C GLU A 193 8.25 -17.70 7.93
N ILE A 194 7.90 -16.49 8.36
CA ILE A 194 8.89 -15.48 8.77
C ILE A 194 8.50 -14.71 10.03
N GLY A 195 7.21 -14.44 10.24
CA GLY A 195 6.76 -13.62 11.38
C GLY A 195 7.00 -14.26 12.74
N LYS A 196 6.77 -15.57 12.87
CA LYS A 196 6.90 -16.30 14.15
C LYS A 196 8.35 -16.31 14.62
N SER A 197 9.28 -16.61 13.72
CA SER A 197 10.72 -16.61 14.02
C SER A 197 11.20 -15.19 14.37
N ALA A 198 10.76 -14.17 13.63
CA ALA A 198 11.08 -12.79 13.94
C ALA A 198 10.57 -12.35 15.33
N ASP A 199 9.35 -12.73 15.72
CA ASP A 199 8.81 -12.42 17.05
C ASP A 199 9.60 -13.10 18.18
N MET A 200 10.03 -14.35 17.97
CA MET A 200 10.87 -15.07 18.94
C MET A 200 12.24 -14.39 19.10
N ASP A 201 12.89 -14.05 17.99
CA ASP A 201 14.19 -13.37 17.99
C ASP A 201 14.11 -11.98 18.64
N TYR A 202 13.04 -11.24 18.34
CA TYR A 202 12.78 -9.94 18.96
C TYR A 202 12.62 -10.06 20.48
N LYS A 203 11.83 -11.04 20.97
CA LYS A 203 11.65 -11.30 22.41
C LYS A 203 12.98 -11.70 23.07
N LYS A 204 13.79 -12.53 22.41
CA LYS A 204 15.11 -12.95 22.91
C LYS A 204 16.05 -11.75 23.05
N LYS A 205 16.20 -10.95 21.98
CA LYS A 205 17.04 -9.74 21.97
C LYS A 205 16.61 -8.74 23.05
N LYS A 206 15.30 -8.54 23.24
CA LYS A 206 14.77 -7.66 24.30
C LYS A 206 15.12 -8.18 25.70
N ARG A 207 15.09 -9.50 25.93
CA ARG A 207 15.47 -10.10 27.23
C ARG A 207 16.98 -9.95 27.47
N GLU A 208 17.82 -10.16 26.46
CA GLU A 208 19.27 -10.01 26.55
C GLU A 208 19.68 -8.56 26.84
N ALA A 209 19.05 -7.59 26.19
CA ALA A 209 19.28 -6.16 26.45
C ALA A 209 18.94 -5.77 27.90
N LYS A 210 17.87 -6.34 28.47
CA LYS A 210 17.51 -6.10 29.89
C LYS A 210 18.51 -6.68 30.88
N LYS A 211 19.20 -7.77 30.52
CA LYS A 211 20.22 -8.39 31.38
C LYS A 211 21.56 -7.65 31.36
N THR A 212 21.82 -6.89 30.31
CA THR A 212 23.10 -6.23 30.04
C THR A 212 23.10 -4.73 30.36
N SER A 213 21.95 -4.16 30.74
CA SER A 213 21.87 -2.79 31.25
C SER A 213 22.22 -2.80 32.74
N PRO A 214 23.32 -2.16 33.19
CA PRO A 214 23.59 -1.98 34.61
C PRO A 214 22.49 -1.10 35.23
N LEU A 215 22.17 -1.39 36.51
CA LEU A 215 21.32 -0.56 37.36
C LEU A 215 21.88 0.85 37.52
#